data_AF-A0AAW4YCS5-F1
#
_entry.id   AF-A0AAW4YCS5-F1
#
_cell.length_a   1.000
_cell.length_b   1.000
_cell.length_c   1.000
_cell.angle_alpha   90.00
_cell.angle_beta   90.00
_cell.angle_gamma   90.00
#
_symmetry.space_group_name_H-M   'P 1'
#
loop_
_entity.id
_entity.type
_entity.pdbx_description
1 polymer ?
#
loop_
_entity_poly.entity_id
_entity_poly.type
_entity_poly.pdbx_seq_one_letter_code
_entity_poly.pdbx_strand_id
1 'polypeptide(L)'
;SLPDNEIAYLTMLFGGSLRRQDENFDGKIKAIIVCTQGTSVSQMMLYELRNLFPEIIFLDAISLRTFENYTLDYDIVFSPMFVLTHKKLFITKVALSENEQRKLRKEVMKYINKESADIDKEINKLMALIERTTTVNDITELRDGLEDFIANYNSILTINGSIVTQNKTLDLADLIPARHVKRIHHVENIDEAIAKASDVLVANHFIDIKYIHEMQQVFDDSYMVIMQNIAIPHAYSEKHVHKTAMSMLILQEPIYMSDGTAIHIIVPIAAVDKVTHLRALLQLRDVAQDNDAIERIIQSRRNSDVNEILKNYSNKEARENGWDSN
;
A
#
# COMPACT_ATOMS: atom_id res chain seq x y z
N SER A 1 23.17 -13.41 -41.27
CA SER A 1 23.55 -12.27 -40.43
C SER A 1 22.40 -11.30 -40.42
N LEU A 2 22.12 -10.64 -39.29
CA LEU A 2 21.13 -9.57 -39.24
C LEU A 2 21.61 -8.40 -40.11
N PRO A 3 20.74 -7.77 -40.92
CA PRO A 3 21.11 -6.64 -41.75
C PRO A 3 21.34 -5.37 -40.90
N ASP A 4 22.26 -4.51 -41.36
CA ASP A 4 22.79 -3.38 -40.56
C ASP A 4 21.73 -2.38 -40.10
N ASN A 5 20.64 -2.26 -40.86
CA ASN A 5 19.48 -1.44 -40.50
C ASN A 5 18.70 -2.00 -39.30
N GLU A 6 18.61 -3.32 -39.15
CA GLU A 6 18.00 -3.97 -37.99
C GLU A 6 18.90 -3.87 -36.77
N ILE A 7 20.24 -3.97 -36.96
CA ILE A 7 21.20 -3.74 -35.86
C ILE A 7 21.10 -2.30 -35.36
N ALA A 8 21.08 -1.31 -36.26
CA ALA A 8 20.93 0.09 -35.89
C ALA A 8 19.59 0.37 -35.19
N TYR A 9 18.51 -0.25 -35.65
CA TYR A 9 17.18 -0.13 -35.03
C TYR A 9 17.15 -0.76 -33.63
N LEU A 10 17.72 -1.95 -33.45
CA LEU A 10 17.82 -2.62 -32.16
C LEU A 10 18.74 -1.84 -31.20
N THR A 11 19.89 -1.34 -31.68
CA THR A 11 20.79 -0.49 -30.90
C THR A 11 20.14 0.82 -30.50
N MET A 12 19.27 1.39 -31.32
CA MET A 12 18.50 2.60 -30.98
C MET A 12 17.36 2.31 -29.99
N LEU A 13 16.67 1.17 -30.15
CA LEU A 13 15.60 0.74 -29.24
C LEU A 13 16.15 0.43 -27.85
N PHE A 14 17.21 -0.39 -27.78
CA PHE A 14 17.84 -0.79 -26.52
C PHE A 14 18.71 0.32 -25.96
N GLY A 15 19.49 1.02 -26.78
CA GLY A 15 20.33 2.14 -26.35
C GLY A 15 19.50 3.34 -25.86
N GLY A 16 18.31 3.56 -26.43
CA GLY A 16 17.34 4.54 -25.95
C GLY A 16 16.63 4.11 -24.66
N SER A 17 16.42 2.80 -24.45
CA SER A 17 15.85 2.23 -23.22
C SER A 17 16.86 2.18 -22.07
N LEU A 18 18.13 1.88 -22.36
CA LEU A 18 19.24 1.83 -21.40
C LEU A 18 19.57 3.23 -20.88
N ARG A 19 19.65 4.25 -21.76
CA ARG A 19 19.86 5.65 -21.33
C ARG A 19 18.74 6.22 -20.48
N ARG A 20 17.49 5.76 -20.64
CA ARG A 20 16.36 6.15 -19.78
C ARG A 20 16.32 5.39 -18.46
N GLN A 21 16.89 4.19 -18.39
CA GLN A 21 17.03 3.44 -17.14
C GLN A 21 18.21 3.95 -16.30
N ASP A 22 19.32 4.34 -16.92
CA ASP A 22 20.48 4.88 -16.20
C ASP A 22 20.16 6.18 -15.44
N GLU A 23 19.21 6.99 -15.94
CA GLU A 23 18.77 8.22 -15.26
C GLU A 23 17.84 7.97 -14.05
N ASN A 24 17.31 6.75 -13.85
CA ASN A 24 16.35 6.40 -12.79
C ASN A 24 16.90 5.50 -11.66
N PHE A 25 18.15 5.06 -11.77
CA PHE A 25 18.89 4.39 -10.70
C PHE A 25 19.72 5.34 -9.84
N ASP A 26 19.95 6.56 -10.32
CA ASP A 26 20.76 7.55 -9.63
C ASP A 26 19.99 8.08 -8.41
N GLY A 27 20.35 7.58 -7.22
CA GLY A 27 19.77 7.98 -5.93
C GLY A 27 19.09 6.87 -5.11
N LYS A 28 18.87 5.67 -5.65
CA LYS A 28 18.30 4.55 -4.87
C LYS A 28 19.39 3.71 -4.22
N ILE A 29 19.17 3.33 -2.96
CA ILE A 29 20.10 2.52 -2.19
C ILE A 29 20.14 1.09 -2.73
N LYS A 30 21.33 0.64 -3.11
CA LYS A 30 21.60 -0.72 -3.58
C LYS A 30 22.17 -1.56 -2.44
N ALA A 31 21.60 -2.73 -2.21
CA ALA A 31 22.06 -3.66 -1.19
C ALA A 31 22.37 -5.05 -1.74
N ILE A 32 23.25 -5.74 -1.03
CA ILE A 32 23.58 -7.15 -1.27
C ILE A 32 23.38 -7.95 0.01
N ILE A 33 23.03 -9.22 -0.13
CA ILE A 33 22.92 -10.16 0.98
C ILE A 33 24.08 -11.14 0.89
N VAL A 34 24.85 -11.25 1.95
CA VAL A 34 25.97 -12.20 2.05
C VAL A 34 25.60 -13.26 3.07
N CYS A 35 25.41 -14.50 2.63
CA CYS A 35 25.03 -15.61 3.51
C CYS A 35 25.93 -16.83 3.28
N THR A 36 26.35 -17.48 4.36
CA THR A 36 27.21 -18.68 4.30
C THR A 36 26.41 -19.97 4.14
N GLN A 37 25.08 -19.90 4.22
CA GLN A 37 24.19 -21.06 4.40
C GLN A 37 23.43 -21.45 3.12
N GLY A 38 24.13 -21.71 2.01
CA GLY A 38 23.53 -22.27 0.79
C GLY A 38 22.49 -21.38 0.08
N THR A 39 21.96 -21.84 -1.07
CA THR A 39 21.09 -21.03 -1.94
C THR A 39 19.69 -20.83 -1.37
N SER A 40 19.07 -21.86 -0.79
CA SER A 40 17.68 -21.78 -0.32
C SER A 40 17.48 -20.82 0.87
N VAL A 41 18.40 -20.83 1.85
CA VAL A 41 18.34 -19.94 3.02
C VAL A 41 18.63 -18.49 2.62
N SER A 42 19.54 -18.30 1.64
CA SER A 42 19.81 -16.98 1.06
C SER A 42 18.59 -16.40 0.34
N GLN A 43 17.81 -17.24 -0.35
CA GLN A 43 16.55 -16.82 -0.99
C GLN A 43 15.45 -16.48 0.03
N MET A 44 15.37 -17.23 1.15
CA MET A 44 14.44 -16.90 2.24
C MET A 44 14.80 -15.57 2.88
N MET A 45 16.07 -15.34 3.18
CA MET A 45 16.56 -14.08 3.72
C MET A 45 16.34 -12.92 2.73
N LEU A 46 16.54 -13.17 1.43
CA LEU A 46 16.22 -12.20 0.38
C LEU A 46 14.74 -11.85 0.35
N TYR A 47 13.87 -12.84 0.50
CA TYR A 47 12.43 -12.63 0.57
C TYR A 47 12.04 -11.81 1.80
N GLU A 48 12.51 -12.20 2.99
CA GLU A 48 12.27 -11.47 4.25
C GLU A 48 12.75 -10.01 4.17
N LEU A 49 13.98 -9.78 3.68
CA LEU A 49 14.54 -8.45 3.61
C LEU A 49 13.92 -7.60 2.50
N ARG A 50 13.53 -8.17 1.36
CA ARG A 50 12.77 -7.45 0.33
C ARG A 50 11.40 -7.01 0.85
N ASN A 51 10.71 -7.87 1.60
CA ASN A 51 9.44 -7.53 2.20
C ASN A 51 9.59 -6.46 3.29
N LEU A 52 10.68 -6.53 4.05
CA LEU A 52 10.96 -5.57 5.10
C LEU A 52 11.48 -4.23 4.55
N PHE A 53 12.07 -4.20 3.34
CA PHE A 53 12.73 -3.03 2.76
C PHE A 53 12.39 -2.82 1.27
N PRO A 54 11.14 -2.45 0.93
CA PRO A 54 10.74 -2.25 -0.45
C PRO A 54 11.45 -1.05 -1.12
N GLU A 55 11.98 -0.12 -0.32
CA GLU A 55 12.72 1.06 -0.80
C GLU A 55 14.19 0.77 -1.18
N ILE A 56 14.70 -0.44 -0.91
CA ILE A 56 16.07 -0.85 -1.19
C ILE A 56 16.12 -1.79 -2.40
N ILE A 57 17.07 -1.55 -3.31
CA ILE A 57 17.31 -2.43 -4.45
C ILE A 57 18.25 -3.56 -4.00
N PHE A 58 17.73 -4.77 -3.84
CA PHE A 58 18.55 -5.96 -3.56
C PHE A 58 19.10 -6.55 -4.86
N LEU A 59 20.38 -6.31 -5.14
CA LEU A 59 21.08 -6.77 -6.33
C LEU A 59 21.22 -8.29 -6.34
N ASP A 60 21.69 -8.87 -5.23
CA ASP A 60 22.02 -10.30 -5.15
C ASP A 60 21.96 -10.84 -3.72
N ALA A 61 21.79 -12.16 -3.63
CA ALA A 61 22.00 -12.94 -2.40
C ALA A 61 23.04 -14.03 -2.66
N ILE A 62 24.26 -13.82 -2.14
CA ILE A 62 25.47 -14.55 -2.53
C ILE A 62 26.23 -15.10 -1.32
N SER A 63 27.14 -16.05 -1.59
CA SER A 63 28.05 -16.57 -0.58
C SER A 63 29.21 -15.62 -0.30
N LEU A 64 29.84 -15.75 0.88
CA LEU A 64 31.03 -14.97 1.24
C LEU A 64 32.16 -15.07 0.19
N ARG A 65 32.37 -16.27 -0.37
CA ARG A 65 33.37 -16.51 -1.42
C ARG A 65 33.08 -15.74 -2.71
N THR A 66 31.80 -15.58 -3.06
CA THR A 66 31.37 -14.82 -4.24
C THR A 66 31.47 -13.33 -3.96
N PHE A 67 31.17 -12.93 -2.73
CA PHE A 67 31.23 -11.54 -2.28
C PHE A 67 32.63 -10.94 -2.38
N GLU A 68 33.69 -11.70 -2.10
CA GLU A 68 35.08 -11.26 -2.21
C GLU A 68 35.47 -10.76 -3.62
N ASN A 69 34.79 -11.24 -4.67
CA ASN A 69 35.05 -10.87 -6.06
C ASN A 69 33.84 -10.18 -6.71
N TYR A 70 32.95 -9.60 -5.92
CA TYR A 70 31.73 -8.96 -6.42
C TYR A 70 32.07 -7.61 -7.08
N THR A 71 31.60 -7.40 -8.32
CA THR A 71 32.04 -6.28 -9.16
C THR A 71 31.00 -5.17 -9.32
N LEU A 72 29.73 -5.43 -9.00
CA LEU A 72 28.68 -4.40 -9.07
C LEU A 72 28.79 -3.45 -7.88
N ASP A 73 28.51 -2.16 -8.10
CA ASP A 73 28.53 -1.16 -7.04
C ASP A 73 27.25 -1.22 -6.19
N TYR A 74 27.43 -1.27 -4.87
CA TYR A 74 26.37 -1.37 -3.86
C TYR A 74 26.69 -0.45 -2.67
N ASP A 75 25.67 -0.09 -1.88
CA ASP A 75 25.76 0.86 -0.77
C ASP A 75 25.75 0.17 0.60
N ILE A 76 25.00 -0.93 0.71
CA ILE A 76 24.72 -1.62 1.97
C ILE A 76 24.91 -3.13 1.83
N VAL A 77 25.36 -3.77 2.92
CA VAL A 77 25.46 -5.23 3.04
C VAL A 77 24.56 -5.71 4.17
N PHE A 78 23.77 -6.74 3.90
CA PHE A 78 23.07 -7.52 4.93
C PHE A 78 23.71 -8.90 5.07
N SER A 79 23.90 -9.36 6.31
CA SER A 79 24.47 -10.68 6.55
C SER A 79 24.07 -11.23 7.93
N PRO A 80 23.89 -12.55 8.09
CA PRO A 80 23.69 -13.16 9.40
C PRO A 80 24.94 -13.23 10.26
N MET A 81 26.08 -12.83 9.72
CA MET A 81 27.36 -12.78 10.42
C MET A 81 28.18 -11.58 9.97
N PHE A 82 29.22 -11.27 10.74
CA PHE A 82 30.17 -10.25 10.32
C PHE A 82 30.87 -10.66 9.01
N VAL A 83 30.93 -9.72 8.06
CA VAL A 83 31.67 -9.86 6.81
C VAL A 83 32.55 -8.64 6.62
N LEU A 84 33.77 -8.86 6.13
CA LEU A 84 34.71 -7.77 5.92
C LEU A 84 34.29 -6.97 4.68
N THR A 85 33.85 -5.72 4.87
CA THR A 85 33.40 -4.82 3.82
C THR A 85 33.69 -3.38 4.19
N HIS A 86 33.88 -2.52 3.19
CA HIS A 86 34.04 -1.07 3.36
C HIS A 86 32.71 -0.31 3.32
N LYS A 87 31.62 -0.99 2.96
CA LYS A 87 30.25 -0.45 2.92
C LYS A 87 29.52 -0.70 4.25
N LYS A 88 28.38 -0.06 4.49
CA LYS A 88 27.63 -0.23 5.75
C LYS A 88 27.09 -1.67 5.85
N LEU A 89 27.46 -2.36 6.92
CA LEU A 89 26.98 -3.71 7.23
C LEU A 89 25.84 -3.66 8.28
N PHE A 90 24.73 -4.34 7.98
CA PHE A 90 23.68 -4.68 8.94
C PHE A 90 23.70 -6.19 9.21
N ILE A 91 23.93 -6.54 10.48
CA ILE A 91 23.91 -7.94 10.90
C ILE A 91 22.48 -8.32 11.26
N THR A 92 21.92 -9.30 10.56
CA THR A 92 20.51 -9.70 10.73
C THR A 92 20.27 -11.18 10.51
N LYS A 93 19.28 -11.74 11.20
CA LYS A 93 18.93 -13.15 11.13
C LYS A 93 18.15 -13.45 9.84
N VAL A 94 18.17 -14.72 9.42
CA VAL A 94 17.41 -15.21 8.27
C VAL A 94 15.90 -15.11 8.52
N ALA A 95 15.46 -15.40 9.74
CA ALA A 95 14.08 -15.26 10.18
C ALA A 95 14.02 -14.29 11.35
N LEU A 96 13.14 -13.31 11.26
CA LEU A 96 13.00 -12.21 12.21
C LEU A 96 11.60 -12.27 12.81
N SER A 97 11.49 -12.11 14.13
CA SER A 97 10.22 -11.78 14.76
C SER A 97 9.77 -10.36 14.40
N GLU A 98 8.49 -10.04 14.54
CA GLU A 98 7.96 -8.69 14.24
C GLU A 98 8.73 -7.56 14.96
N ASN A 99 9.13 -7.79 16.21
CA ASN A 99 9.92 -6.82 16.97
C ASN A 99 11.35 -6.66 16.41
N GLU A 100 11.97 -7.75 15.96
CA GLU A 100 13.28 -7.70 15.31
C GLU A 100 13.19 -7.03 13.92
N GLN A 101 12.13 -7.29 13.17
CA GLN A 101 11.84 -6.61 11.90
C GLN A 101 11.69 -5.10 12.12
N ARG A 102 10.89 -4.66 13.10
CA ARG A 102 10.73 -3.23 13.46
C ARG A 102 12.06 -2.57 13.82
N LYS A 103 12.86 -3.20 14.69
CA LYS A 103 14.17 -2.68 15.11
C LYS A 103 15.14 -2.54 13.93
N LEU A 104 15.24 -3.58 13.11
CA LEU A 104 16.10 -3.57 11.93
C LEU A 104 15.64 -2.51 10.94
N ARG A 105 14.32 -2.37 10.71
CA ARG A 105 13.76 -1.34 9.81
C ARG A 105 14.10 0.06 10.29
N LYS A 106 13.90 0.35 11.58
CA LYS A 106 14.26 1.63 12.20
C LYS A 106 15.74 1.96 12.02
N GLU A 107 16.63 1.00 12.26
CA GLU A 107 18.09 1.19 12.13
C GLU A 107 18.50 1.50 10.68
N VAL A 108 17.99 0.72 9.73
CA VAL A 108 18.31 0.86 8.31
C VAL A 108 17.73 2.16 7.74
N MET A 109 16.47 2.49 8.02
CA MET A 109 15.85 3.74 7.56
C MET A 109 16.57 4.97 8.10
N LYS A 110 17.00 4.94 9.36
CA LYS A 110 17.79 6.03 9.95
C LYS A 110 19.11 6.25 9.19
N TYR A 111 19.76 5.17 8.77
CA TYR A 111 20.99 5.24 7.99
C TYR A 111 20.76 5.77 6.57
N ILE A 112 19.69 5.30 5.91
CA ILE A 112 19.36 5.67 4.53
C ILE A 112 18.94 7.13 4.44
N ASN A 113 18.03 7.55 5.31
CA ASN A 113 17.36 8.84 5.13
C ASN A 113 18.27 10.02 5.44
N LYS A 114 19.34 9.89 6.25
CA LYS A 114 20.35 10.92 6.64
C LYS A 114 19.85 12.34 7.05
N GLU A 115 18.58 12.67 6.83
CA GLU A 115 17.81 13.87 7.14
C GLU A 115 16.99 13.69 8.41
N SER A 116 17.38 12.75 9.28
CA SER A 116 16.70 12.53 10.57
C SER A 116 16.63 13.81 11.43
N ALA A 117 17.49 14.79 11.16
CA ALA A 117 17.49 16.07 11.87
C ALA A 117 16.23 16.93 11.64
N ASP A 118 15.58 16.86 10.48
CA ASP A 118 14.38 17.69 10.20
C ASP A 118 13.10 16.99 10.66
N ILE A 119 13.01 15.67 10.48
CA ILE A 119 11.87 14.87 10.95
C ILE A 119 11.82 14.85 12.48
N ASP A 120 12.94 14.61 13.17
CA ASP A 120 12.96 14.65 14.63
C ASP A 120 12.55 16.03 15.16
N LYS A 121 12.91 17.10 14.44
CA LYS A 121 12.55 18.47 14.80
C LYS A 121 11.04 18.72 14.65
N GLU A 122 10.41 18.24 13.58
CA GLU A 122 8.96 18.34 13.41
C GLU A 122 8.20 17.46 14.41
N ILE A 123 8.67 16.25 14.68
CA ILE A 123 8.11 15.39 15.74
C ILE A 123 8.21 16.10 17.08
N ASN A 124 9.34 16.71 17.42
CA ASN A 124 9.48 17.45 18.67
C ASN A 124 8.51 18.64 18.77
N LYS A 125 8.24 19.35 17.67
CA LYS A 125 7.21 20.41 17.66
C LYS A 125 5.81 19.85 17.91
N LEU A 126 5.49 18.71 17.29
CA LEU A 126 4.20 18.04 17.46
C LEU A 126 4.03 17.52 18.90
N MET A 127 5.07 16.92 19.46
CA MET A 127 5.10 16.47 20.85
C MET A 127 4.86 17.65 21.81
N ALA A 128 5.56 18.77 21.63
CA ALA A 128 5.37 19.96 22.45
C ALA A 128 3.95 20.55 22.33
N LEU A 129 3.32 20.45 21.15
CA LEU A 129 1.92 20.86 20.95
C LEU A 129 0.95 19.93 21.69
N ILE A 130 1.15 18.61 21.60
CA ILE A 130 0.29 17.61 22.24
C ILE A 130 0.39 17.72 23.76
N GLU A 131 1.61 17.78 24.31
CA GLU A 131 1.85 17.95 25.76
C GLU A 131 1.22 19.25 26.30
N ARG A 132 1.15 20.31 25.50
CA ARG A 132 0.51 21.58 25.89
C ARG A 132 -1.01 21.50 25.89
N THR A 133 -1.59 20.64 25.05
CA THR A 133 -3.04 20.64 24.76
C THR A 133 -3.78 19.48 25.43
N THR A 134 -3.07 18.44 25.86
CA THR A 134 -3.68 17.24 26.42
C THR A 134 -2.80 16.55 27.46
N THR A 135 -3.42 15.69 28.28
CA THR A 135 -2.69 14.80 29.19
C THR A 135 -2.27 13.55 28.45
N VAL A 136 -0.96 13.31 28.33
CA VAL A 136 -0.41 12.12 27.69
C VAL A 136 -0.07 11.07 28.74
N ASN A 137 -0.60 9.86 28.59
CA ASN A 137 -0.37 8.76 29.54
C ASN A 137 1.03 8.14 29.39
N ASP A 138 1.50 7.94 28.16
CA ASP A 138 2.84 7.44 27.85
C ASP A 138 3.45 8.26 26.71
N ILE A 139 4.43 9.10 27.06
CA ILE A 139 5.09 9.99 26.12
C ILE A 139 6.01 9.25 25.15
N THR A 140 6.54 8.10 25.58
CA THR A 140 7.46 7.29 24.77
C THR A 140 6.68 6.54 23.70
N GLU A 141 5.56 5.92 24.09
CA GLU A 141 4.66 5.23 23.16
C GLU A 141 4.09 6.18 22.11
N LEU A 142 3.68 7.40 22.53
CA LEU A 142 3.22 8.42 21.61
C LEU A 142 4.30 8.81 20.59
N ARG A 143 5.53 9.05 21.07
CA ARG A 143 6.65 9.41 20.20
C ARG A 143 6.96 8.31 19.21
N ASP A 144 7.09 7.06 19.68
CA ASP A 144 7.37 5.91 18.82
C ASP A 144 6.24 5.71 17.79
N GLY A 145 4.98 5.89 18.18
CA GLY A 145 3.84 5.84 17.27
C GLY A 145 3.86 6.92 16.19
N LEU A 146 4.30 8.14 16.52
CA LEU A 146 4.47 9.24 15.56
C LEU A 146 5.65 9.01 14.61
N GLU A 147 6.78 8.52 15.13
CA GLU A 147 7.93 8.12 14.32
C GLU A 147 7.55 7.02 13.31
N ASP A 148 6.82 6.00 13.77
CA ASP A 148 6.33 4.90 12.92
C ASP A 148 5.30 5.38 11.89
N PHE A 149 4.38 6.27 12.28
CA PHE A 149 3.39 6.86 11.37
C PHE A 149 4.06 7.63 10.23
N ILE A 150 5.02 8.50 10.55
CA ILE A 150 5.74 9.29 9.56
C ILE A 150 6.64 8.41 8.69
N ALA A 151 7.32 7.41 9.26
CA ALA A 151 8.12 6.48 8.49
C ALA A 151 7.28 5.68 7.48
N ASN A 152 6.08 5.25 7.87
CA ASN A 152 5.15 4.57 6.97
C ASN A 152 4.57 5.53 5.92
N TYR A 153 4.18 6.74 6.31
CA TYR A 153 3.69 7.75 5.37
C TYR A 153 4.75 8.11 4.33
N ASN A 154 6.00 8.28 4.76
CA ASN A 154 7.11 8.53 3.86
C ASN A 154 7.40 7.32 2.98
N SER A 155 7.32 6.08 3.47
CA SER A 155 7.43 4.90 2.61
C SER A 155 6.34 4.85 1.54
N ILE A 156 5.12 5.31 1.85
CA ILE A 156 4.04 5.46 0.86
C ILE A 156 4.39 6.52 -0.19
N LEU A 157 5.07 7.59 0.21
CA LEU A 157 5.55 8.63 -0.71
C LEU A 157 6.76 8.19 -1.55
N THR A 158 7.69 7.38 -1.02
CA THR A 158 8.83 6.82 -1.78
C THR A 158 8.43 5.64 -2.69
N ILE A 159 7.23 5.07 -2.51
CA ILE A 159 6.64 4.08 -3.45
C ILE A 159 6.39 4.70 -4.85
N ASN A 160 6.45 6.03 -4.99
CA ASN A 160 6.47 6.69 -6.29
C ASN A 160 7.69 6.34 -7.17
N GLY A 161 8.68 5.58 -6.66
CA GLY A 161 9.92 5.28 -7.40
C GLY A 161 10.17 3.82 -7.76
N SER A 162 9.78 2.82 -6.97
CA SER A 162 10.32 1.46 -7.13
C SER A 162 9.28 0.36 -6.93
N ILE A 163 8.89 -0.24 -8.05
CA ILE A 163 8.69 -1.67 -8.24
C ILE A 163 7.99 -2.41 -7.08
N VAL A 164 6.66 -2.48 -7.24
CA VAL A 164 5.80 -3.60 -6.87
C VAL A 164 6.57 -4.92 -6.90
N THR A 165 6.71 -5.61 -5.76
CA THR A 165 6.62 -7.08 -5.69
C THR A 165 6.54 -7.58 -4.24
N GLN A 166 5.45 -8.31 -3.96
CA GLN A 166 5.35 -9.44 -3.01
C GLN A 166 5.22 -9.18 -1.50
N ASN A 167 4.73 -8.02 -1.08
CA ASN A 167 3.66 -8.01 -0.06
C ASN A 167 2.39 -7.65 -0.81
N LYS A 168 1.39 -8.55 -0.84
CA LYS A 168 0.12 -8.28 -1.54
C LYS A 168 -0.65 -7.20 -0.76
N THR A 169 -0.22 -5.95 -0.88
CA THR A 169 -1.04 -4.78 -0.55
C THR A 169 -2.24 -4.89 -1.47
N LEU A 170 -3.40 -5.21 -0.89
CA LEU A 170 -4.62 -5.38 -1.64
C LEU A 170 -5.00 -4.00 -2.19
N ASP A 171 -5.02 -3.89 -3.51
CA ASP A 171 -5.51 -2.70 -4.17
C ASP A 171 -7.05 -2.68 -4.15
N LEU A 172 -7.63 -1.56 -4.59
CA LEU A 172 -9.07 -1.38 -4.61
C LEU A 172 -9.79 -2.43 -5.46
N ALA A 173 -9.21 -2.83 -6.59
CA ALA A 173 -9.78 -3.85 -7.48
C ALA A 173 -9.67 -5.28 -6.91
N ASP A 174 -8.65 -5.56 -6.10
CA ASP A 174 -8.48 -6.80 -5.33
C ASP A 174 -9.54 -6.91 -4.22
N LEU A 175 -9.86 -5.80 -3.54
CA LEU A 175 -10.85 -5.77 -2.46
C LEU A 175 -12.30 -5.70 -2.97
N ILE A 176 -12.55 -5.07 -4.11
CA ILE A 176 -13.86 -4.95 -4.76
C ILE A 176 -13.84 -5.63 -6.15
N PRO A 177 -13.67 -6.97 -6.21
CA PRO A 177 -13.83 -7.69 -7.46
C PRO A 177 -15.25 -7.54 -7.99
N ALA A 178 -15.47 -7.72 -9.29
CA ALA A 178 -16.78 -7.55 -9.95
C ALA A 178 -17.93 -8.33 -9.27
N ARG A 179 -17.64 -9.46 -8.61
CA ARG A 179 -18.62 -10.26 -7.85
C ARG A 179 -19.08 -9.61 -6.54
N HIS A 180 -18.35 -8.63 -6.01
CA HIS A 180 -18.72 -7.86 -4.82
C HIS A 180 -19.45 -6.55 -5.17
N VAL A 181 -19.68 -6.28 -6.46
CA VAL A 181 -20.44 -5.13 -6.93
C VAL A 181 -21.91 -5.53 -7.06
N LYS A 182 -22.80 -4.73 -6.51
CA LYS A 182 -24.26 -4.92 -6.58
C LYS A 182 -24.91 -3.62 -7.05
N ARG A 183 -25.98 -3.75 -7.84
CA ARG A 183 -26.79 -2.62 -8.30
C ARG A 183 -28.22 -2.79 -7.85
N ILE A 184 -28.79 -1.73 -7.33
CA ILE A 184 -30.20 -1.67 -6.93
C ILE A 184 -30.76 -0.34 -7.41
N HIS A 185 -32.05 -0.31 -7.72
CA HIS A 185 -32.71 0.93 -8.16
C HIS A 185 -32.78 1.95 -7.02
N HIS A 186 -33.29 1.53 -5.86
CA HIS A 186 -33.63 2.37 -4.72
C HIS A 186 -33.47 1.59 -3.40
N VAL A 187 -33.22 2.31 -2.32
CA VAL A 187 -33.28 1.83 -0.92
C VAL A 187 -33.90 2.93 -0.06
N GLU A 188 -34.66 2.55 0.97
CA GLU A 188 -35.46 3.48 1.77
C GLU A 188 -34.59 4.37 2.69
N ASN A 189 -33.46 3.83 3.16
CA ASN A 189 -32.58 4.52 4.09
C ASN A 189 -31.15 3.95 4.07
N ILE A 190 -30.25 4.62 4.80
CA ILE A 190 -28.84 4.22 4.90
C ILE A 190 -28.66 2.85 5.53
N ASP A 191 -29.48 2.46 6.52
CA ASP A 191 -29.37 1.14 7.17
C ASP A 191 -29.65 0.01 6.19
N GLU A 192 -30.67 0.18 5.34
CA GLU A 192 -30.94 -0.75 4.25
C GLU A 192 -29.79 -0.77 3.24
N ALA A 193 -29.23 0.39 2.87
CA ALA A 193 -28.10 0.48 1.96
C ALA A 193 -26.87 -0.28 2.49
N ILE A 194 -26.53 -0.09 3.77
CA ILE A 194 -25.43 -0.80 4.46
C ILE A 194 -25.67 -2.31 4.39
N ALA A 195 -26.87 -2.77 4.76
CA ALA A 195 -27.20 -4.18 4.75
C ALA A 195 -27.08 -4.79 3.34
N LYS A 196 -27.68 -4.15 2.33
CA LYS A 196 -27.66 -4.62 0.94
C LYS A 196 -26.26 -4.63 0.34
N ALA A 197 -25.42 -3.67 0.71
CA ALA A 197 -24.03 -3.60 0.27
C ALA A 197 -23.21 -4.74 0.90
N SER A 198 -23.45 -5.03 2.17
CA SER A 198 -22.73 -6.07 2.93
C SER A 198 -23.19 -7.51 2.68
N ASP A 199 -24.34 -7.74 2.04
CA ASP A 199 -24.88 -9.10 1.75
C ASP A 199 -23.81 -10.05 1.17
N VAL A 200 -23.00 -9.55 0.23
CA VAL A 200 -21.96 -10.36 -0.43
C VAL A 200 -20.81 -10.70 0.52
N LEU A 201 -20.47 -9.82 1.46
CA LEU A 201 -19.43 -10.05 2.45
C LEU A 201 -19.85 -11.13 3.45
N VAL A 202 -21.12 -11.11 3.86
CA VAL A 202 -21.71 -12.15 4.72
C VAL A 202 -21.78 -13.49 3.97
N ALA A 203 -22.27 -13.49 2.73
CA ALA A 203 -22.40 -14.70 1.93
C ALA A 203 -21.06 -15.40 1.67
N ASN A 204 -19.95 -14.65 1.64
CA ASN A 204 -18.59 -15.18 1.49
C ASN A 204 -17.88 -15.42 2.84
N HIS A 205 -18.57 -15.27 3.97
CA HIS A 205 -18.03 -15.42 5.32
C HIS A 205 -16.85 -14.49 5.65
N PHE A 206 -16.79 -13.31 5.02
CA PHE A 206 -15.77 -12.30 5.36
C PHE A 206 -16.14 -11.52 6.60
N ILE A 207 -17.44 -11.39 6.88
CA ILE A 207 -17.98 -10.76 8.09
C ILE A 207 -19.14 -11.60 8.63
N ASP A 208 -19.42 -11.46 9.93
CA ASP A 208 -20.67 -11.94 10.52
C ASP A 208 -21.81 -10.95 10.26
N ILE A 209 -23.07 -11.44 10.29
CA ILE A 209 -24.26 -10.58 10.21
C ILE A 209 -24.29 -9.49 11.29
N LYS A 210 -23.68 -9.76 12.45
CA LYS A 210 -23.56 -8.79 13.55
C LYS A 210 -22.74 -7.56 13.16
N TYR A 211 -21.76 -7.71 12.27
CA TYR A 211 -20.96 -6.58 11.80
C TYR A 211 -21.79 -5.56 11.03
N ILE A 212 -22.84 -6.01 10.32
CA ILE A 212 -23.80 -5.10 9.66
C ILE A 212 -24.49 -4.21 10.70
N HIS A 213 -24.98 -4.80 11.79
CA HIS A 213 -25.63 -4.05 12.87
C HIS A 213 -24.66 -3.09 13.57
N GLU A 214 -23.41 -3.51 13.78
CA GLU A 214 -22.37 -2.63 14.32
C GLU A 214 -22.14 -1.42 13.40
N MET A 215 -21.99 -1.64 12.08
CA MET A 215 -21.86 -0.57 11.09
C MET A 215 -23.05 0.38 11.10
N GLN A 216 -24.28 -0.13 11.14
CA GLN A 216 -25.50 0.69 11.21
C GLN A 216 -25.54 1.55 12.47
N GLN A 217 -25.16 1.00 13.62
CA GLN A 217 -25.19 1.72 14.90
C GLN A 217 -24.17 2.86 14.99
N VAL A 218 -23.00 2.70 14.36
CA VAL A 218 -21.92 3.70 14.42
C VAL A 218 -21.86 4.60 13.20
N PHE A 219 -22.71 4.38 12.18
CA PHE A 219 -22.68 5.16 10.96
C PHE A 219 -22.98 6.62 11.26
N ASP A 220 -22.12 7.49 10.74
CA ASP A 220 -22.23 8.94 10.90
C ASP A 220 -21.76 9.59 9.58
N ASP A 221 -22.68 10.31 8.96
CA ASP A 221 -22.48 10.93 7.64
C ASP A 221 -21.43 12.05 7.66
N SER A 222 -21.11 12.63 8.82
CA SER A 222 -20.10 13.69 8.95
C SER A 222 -18.66 13.25 8.68
N TYR A 223 -18.38 11.95 8.81
CA TYR A 223 -17.03 11.40 8.58
C TYR A 223 -17.00 10.08 7.80
N MET A 224 -18.13 9.39 7.62
CA MET A 224 -18.22 8.17 6.80
C MET A 224 -18.69 8.44 5.37
N VAL A 225 -18.68 9.70 4.92
CA VAL A 225 -18.94 10.09 3.53
C VAL A 225 -17.69 10.73 2.93
N ILE A 226 -17.21 10.20 1.80
CA ILE A 226 -16.07 10.74 1.04
C ILE A 226 -16.60 11.62 -0.09
N MET A 227 -16.16 12.89 -0.11
CA MET A 227 -16.37 13.85 -1.21
C MET A 227 -17.81 13.94 -1.71
N GLN A 228 -18.76 13.77 -0.79
CA GLN A 228 -20.20 13.93 -1.04
C GLN A 228 -20.83 12.93 -2.02
N ASN A 229 -20.14 11.85 -2.38
CA ASN A 229 -20.59 10.92 -3.42
C ASN A 229 -20.60 9.45 -2.99
N ILE A 230 -19.75 9.08 -2.02
CA ILE A 230 -19.54 7.70 -1.57
C ILE A 230 -19.67 7.62 -0.05
N ALA A 231 -20.53 6.73 0.46
CA ALA A 231 -20.53 6.33 1.85
C ALA A 231 -19.59 5.14 2.08
N ILE A 232 -18.83 5.13 3.18
CA ILE A 232 -17.88 4.08 3.55
C ILE A 232 -18.17 3.47 4.94
N PRO A 233 -19.28 2.73 5.10
CA PRO A 233 -19.64 2.12 6.38
C PRO A 233 -18.54 1.19 6.90
N HIS A 234 -18.17 1.35 8.17
CA HIS A 234 -17.21 0.49 8.87
C HIS A 234 -17.46 0.57 10.38
N ALA A 235 -17.01 -0.44 11.13
CA ALA A 235 -17.12 -0.46 12.59
C ALA A 235 -15.78 -0.81 13.25
N TYR A 236 -15.60 -0.36 14.50
CA TYR A 236 -14.37 -0.52 15.28
C TYR A 236 -14.04 -1.96 15.69
N SER A 237 -15.02 -2.87 15.68
CA SER A 237 -14.89 -4.22 16.21
C SER A 237 -14.34 -5.19 15.17
N GLU A 238 -13.10 -5.64 15.35
CA GLU A 238 -12.48 -6.69 14.53
C GLU A 238 -13.06 -8.10 14.82
N LYS A 239 -13.84 -8.27 15.90
CA LYS A 239 -14.32 -9.58 16.37
C LYS A 239 -15.26 -10.30 15.39
N HIS A 240 -15.92 -9.53 14.53
CA HIS A 240 -16.90 -10.04 13.56
C HIS A 240 -16.39 -9.94 12.12
N VAL A 241 -15.09 -9.67 11.94
CA VAL A 241 -14.43 -9.61 10.64
C VAL A 241 -13.42 -10.74 10.54
N HIS A 242 -13.58 -11.60 9.54
CA HIS A 242 -12.75 -12.80 9.34
C HIS A 242 -11.73 -12.62 8.21
N LYS A 243 -11.96 -11.66 7.31
CA LYS A 243 -11.07 -11.36 6.20
C LYS A 243 -11.21 -9.91 5.73
N THR A 244 -10.07 -9.28 5.41
CA THR A 244 -10.07 -7.95 4.78
C THR A 244 -10.74 -8.03 3.40
N ALA A 245 -11.83 -7.29 3.22
CA ALA A 245 -12.64 -7.24 2.00
C ALA A 245 -13.48 -5.97 1.94
N MET A 246 -13.83 -5.55 0.73
CA MET A 246 -14.80 -4.47 0.49
C MET A 246 -15.89 -4.96 -0.46
N SER A 247 -16.99 -4.23 -0.49
CA SER A 247 -18.08 -4.45 -1.45
C SER A 247 -18.59 -3.11 -1.92
N MET A 248 -19.29 -3.07 -3.05
CA MET A 248 -19.81 -1.83 -3.60
C MET A 248 -21.26 -2.01 -3.99
N LEU A 249 -22.14 -1.21 -3.37
CA LEU A 249 -23.50 -1.03 -3.81
C LEU A 249 -23.60 0.26 -4.62
N ILE A 250 -24.22 0.17 -5.78
CA ILE A 250 -24.51 1.30 -6.67
C ILE A 250 -26.02 1.45 -6.75
N LEU A 251 -26.51 2.65 -6.39
CA LEU A 251 -27.92 3.03 -6.42
C LEU A 251 -28.22 3.88 -7.65
N GLN A 252 -29.32 3.59 -8.34
CA GLN A 252 -29.78 4.44 -9.45
C GLN A 252 -30.44 5.72 -8.94
N GLU A 253 -31.22 5.63 -7.87
CA GLU A 253 -31.73 6.77 -7.11
C GLU A 253 -30.88 6.97 -5.85
N PRO A 254 -30.39 8.19 -5.58
CA PRO A 254 -29.55 8.43 -4.42
C PRO A 254 -30.35 8.35 -3.13
N ILE A 255 -29.66 8.03 -2.04
CA ILE A 255 -30.12 8.35 -0.69
C ILE A 255 -29.55 9.72 -0.28
N TYR A 256 -30.34 10.49 0.46
CA TYR A 256 -29.91 11.80 0.93
C TYR A 256 -29.41 11.73 2.38
N MET A 257 -28.25 12.33 2.64
CA MET A 257 -27.68 12.49 3.98
C MET A 257 -28.30 13.68 4.70
N SER A 258 -27.97 13.86 5.99
CA SER A 258 -28.58 14.88 6.85
C SER A 258 -28.35 16.32 6.37
N ASP A 259 -27.27 16.55 5.63
CA ASP A 259 -26.89 17.83 5.03
C ASP A 259 -27.45 18.04 3.60
N GLY A 260 -28.23 17.08 3.09
CA GLY A 260 -28.79 17.09 1.73
C GLY A 260 -27.87 16.50 0.66
N THR A 261 -26.71 15.96 1.03
CA THR A 261 -25.79 15.29 0.12
C THR A 261 -26.43 14.03 -0.50
N ALA A 262 -26.36 13.88 -1.82
CA ALA A 262 -26.90 12.75 -2.56
C ALA A 262 -25.85 11.63 -2.73
N ILE A 263 -26.09 10.47 -2.12
CA ILE A 263 -25.18 9.32 -2.15
C ILE A 263 -25.71 8.23 -3.07
N HIS A 264 -24.94 7.91 -4.11
CA HIS A 264 -25.22 6.82 -5.04
C HIS A 264 -24.40 5.55 -4.77
N ILE A 265 -23.27 5.67 -4.07
CA ILE A 265 -22.32 4.56 -3.91
C ILE A 265 -22.08 4.30 -2.43
N ILE A 266 -22.22 3.05 -2.02
CA ILE A 266 -21.97 2.59 -0.65
C ILE A 266 -20.91 1.50 -0.69
N VAL A 267 -19.82 1.70 0.05
CA VAL A 267 -18.66 0.80 0.09
C VAL A 267 -18.38 0.35 1.53
N PRO A 268 -19.01 -0.73 2.02
CA PRO A 268 -18.68 -1.27 3.32
C PRO A 268 -17.24 -1.79 3.35
N ILE A 269 -16.53 -1.47 4.42
CA ILE A 269 -15.13 -1.85 4.63
C ILE A 269 -15.06 -2.85 5.77
N ALA A 270 -14.56 -4.05 5.47
CA ALA A 270 -14.20 -5.05 6.45
C ALA A 270 -12.68 -5.17 6.49
N ALA A 271 -12.07 -4.92 7.64
CA ALA A 271 -10.62 -5.00 7.81
C ALA A 271 -10.28 -5.84 9.05
N VAL A 272 -9.42 -6.86 8.89
CA VAL A 272 -8.85 -7.60 10.02
C VAL A 272 -7.60 -6.94 10.59
N ASP A 273 -7.11 -5.91 9.91
CA ASP A 273 -5.86 -5.23 10.24
C ASP A 273 -5.93 -3.74 9.85
N LYS A 274 -5.13 -2.93 10.55
CA LYS A 274 -5.20 -1.47 10.47
C LYS A 274 -4.55 -0.85 9.22
N VAL A 275 -3.87 -1.64 8.37
CA VAL A 275 -2.94 -1.07 7.37
C VAL A 275 -3.22 -1.58 5.94
N THR A 276 -3.61 -2.83 5.77
CA THR A 276 -3.75 -3.50 4.45
C THR A 276 -4.83 -2.87 3.59
N HIS A 277 -5.85 -2.27 4.20
CA HIS A 277 -6.96 -1.61 3.50
C HIS A 277 -6.67 -0.14 3.14
N LEU A 278 -5.63 0.48 3.71
CA LEU A 278 -5.36 1.91 3.54
C LEU A 278 -5.06 2.27 2.08
N ARG A 279 -4.32 1.42 1.35
CA ARG A 279 -4.04 1.64 -0.07
C ARG A 279 -5.33 1.70 -0.89
N ALA A 280 -6.20 0.71 -0.71
CA ALA A 280 -7.49 0.68 -1.38
C ALA A 280 -8.36 1.89 -1.01
N LEU A 281 -8.30 2.36 0.24
CA LEU A 281 -9.03 3.55 0.67
C LEU A 281 -8.52 4.84 -0.01
N LEU A 282 -7.19 4.99 -0.17
CA LEU A 282 -6.61 6.11 -0.93
C LEU A 282 -7.03 6.07 -2.40
N GLN A 283 -6.99 4.89 -3.03
CA GLN A 283 -7.48 4.70 -4.39
C GLN A 283 -8.99 4.99 -4.51
N LEU A 284 -9.78 4.64 -3.50
CA LEU A 284 -11.22 4.93 -3.47
C LEU A 284 -11.48 6.43 -3.33
N ARG A 285 -10.67 7.14 -2.54
CA ARG A 285 -10.69 8.61 -2.48
C ARG A 285 -10.39 9.21 -3.86
N ASP A 286 -9.41 8.68 -4.57
CA ASP A 286 -9.05 9.20 -5.91
C ASP A 286 -10.18 8.95 -6.93
N VAL A 287 -10.90 7.82 -6.82
CA VAL A 287 -12.15 7.60 -7.55
C VAL A 287 -13.21 8.63 -7.16
N ALA A 288 -13.37 8.91 -5.86
CA ALA A 288 -14.36 9.86 -5.36
C ALA A 288 -14.11 11.32 -5.81
N GLN A 289 -12.85 11.68 -6.11
CA GLN A 289 -12.47 12.99 -6.68
C GLN A 289 -12.81 13.12 -8.17
N ASP A 290 -12.95 12.00 -8.88
CA ASP A 290 -13.10 11.96 -10.32
C ASP A 290 -14.59 11.82 -10.68
N ASN A 291 -15.25 12.97 -10.88
CA ASN A 291 -16.68 13.04 -11.21
C ASN A 291 -17.04 12.21 -12.46
N ASP A 292 -16.17 12.19 -13.48
CA ASP A 292 -16.40 11.41 -14.69
C ASP A 292 -16.38 9.90 -14.38
N ALA A 293 -15.47 9.45 -13.50
CA ALA A 293 -15.43 8.06 -13.08
C ALA A 293 -16.64 7.68 -12.23
N ILE A 294 -17.09 8.56 -11.32
CA ILE A 294 -18.30 8.35 -10.53
C ILE A 294 -19.52 8.21 -11.45
N GLU A 295 -19.69 9.12 -12.41
CA GLU A 295 -20.80 9.05 -13.36
C GLU A 295 -20.77 7.76 -14.19
N ARG A 296 -19.59 7.35 -14.65
CA ARG A 296 -19.41 6.06 -15.35
C ARG A 296 -19.72 4.85 -14.48
N ILE A 297 -19.36 4.88 -13.19
CA ILE A 297 -19.71 3.81 -12.25
C ILE A 297 -21.23 3.72 -12.09
N ILE A 298 -21.91 4.84 -11.90
CA ILE A 298 -23.37 4.90 -11.74
C ILE A 298 -24.09 4.41 -13.01
N GLN A 299 -23.67 4.86 -14.19
CA GLN A 299 -24.31 4.55 -15.48
C GLN A 299 -23.93 3.17 -16.06
N SER A 300 -22.88 2.54 -15.53
CA SER A 300 -22.40 1.26 -16.07
C SER A 300 -23.45 0.14 -15.95
N ARG A 301 -23.50 -0.73 -16.96
CA ARG A 301 -24.49 -1.83 -17.04
C ARG A 301 -23.96 -3.15 -16.52
N ARG A 302 -22.64 -3.35 -16.53
CA ARG A 302 -22.00 -4.59 -16.10
C ARG A 302 -21.07 -4.31 -14.93
N ASN A 303 -20.96 -5.28 -14.01
CA ASN A 303 -20.01 -5.19 -12.91
C ASN A 303 -18.55 -5.27 -13.37
N SER A 304 -18.31 -5.85 -14.56
CA SER A 304 -17.00 -5.83 -15.22
C SER A 304 -16.52 -4.42 -15.51
N ASP A 305 -17.42 -3.54 -15.92
CA ASP A 305 -17.09 -2.17 -16.33
C ASP A 305 -16.65 -1.34 -15.12
N VAL A 306 -17.31 -1.54 -13.96
CA VAL A 306 -16.89 -0.94 -12.68
C VAL A 306 -15.52 -1.44 -12.29
N ASN A 307 -15.30 -2.75 -12.35
CA ASN A 307 -14.00 -3.33 -12.03
C ASN A 307 -12.88 -2.77 -12.94
N GLU A 308 -13.15 -2.55 -14.24
CA GLU A 308 -12.19 -1.91 -15.14
C GLU A 308 -11.89 -0.46 -14.75
N ILE A 309 -12.91 0.30 -14.34
CA ILE A 309 -12.72 1.65 -13.79
C ILE A 309 -11.85 1.58 -12.53
N LEU A 310 -12.19 0.74 -11.55
CA LEU A 310 -11.43 0.61 -10.31
C LEU A 310 -9.97 0.19 -10.57
N LYS A 311 -9.75 -0.75 -11.50
CA LYS A 311 -8.41 -1.13 -11.96
C LYS A 311 -7.63 0.03 -12.54
N ASN A 312 -8.28 0.95 -13.26
CA ASN A 312 -7.58 2.13 -13.76
C ASN A 312 -7.07 3.01 -12.63
N TYR A 313 -7.71 3.08 -11.45
CA TYR A 313 -7.20 3.81 -10.28
C TYR A 313 -6.17 2.99 -9.51
N SER A 314 -6.36 1.67 -9.44
CA SER A 314 -5.31 0.77 -8.96
C SER A 314 -4.04 0.83 -9.82
N ASN A 315 -4.19 1.19 -11.10
CA ASN A 315 -3.12 1.34 -12.09
C ASN A 315 -2.81 2.80 -12.47
N LYS A 316 -3.50 3.83 -11.97
CA LYS A 316 -3.26 5.25 -12.37
C LYS A 316 -1.92 5.70 -11.81
N GLU A 317 -1.60 5.20 -10.61
CA GLU A 317 -0.25 5.19 -10.04
C GLU A 317 0.78 4.48 -10.94
N ALA A 318 0.39 3.55 -11.82
CA ALA A 318 1.29 2.90 -12.78
C ALA A 318 1.40 3.67 -14.11
N ARG A 319 0.34 4.36 -14.56
CA ARG A 319 0.29 5.07 -15.85
C ARG A 319 0.91 6.47 -15.81
N GLU A 320 0.77 7.22 -14.72
CA GLU A 320 1.49 8.50 -14.53
C GLU A 320 3.00 8.28 -14.36
N ASN A 321 3.40 7.05 -14.03
CA ASN A 321 4.78 6.56 -14.02
C ASN A 321 5.23 5.88 -15.35
N GLY A 322 4.39 5.91 -16.40
CA GLY A 322 4.76 5.53 -17.77
C GLY A 322 4.80 4.03 -18.08
N TRP A 323 3.99 3.19 -17.43
CA TRP A 323 4.13 1.72 -17.52
C TRP A 323 3.25 1.00 -18.55
N ASP A 324 2.57 1.71 -19.44
CA ASP A 324 1.90 1.06 -20.58
C ASP A 324 2.69 1.26 -21.88
N SER A 325 3.53 0.28 -22.19
CA SER A 325 3.80 -0.06 -23.59
C SER A 325 3.84 -1.58 -23.77
N ASN A 326 2.68 -2.06 -24.24
CA ASN A 326 2.27 -3.38 -24.76
C ASN A 326 1.81 -4.46 -23.78
#